data_AF-A0A814QSD4-F1
#
_entry.id   AF-A0A814QSD4-F1
#
_cell.length_a   1.000
_cell.length_b   1.000
_cell.length_c   1.000
_cell.angle_alpha   90.00
_cell.angle_beta   90.00
_cell.angle_gamma   90.00
#
_symmetry.space_group_name_H-M   'P 1'
#
loop_
_entity.id
_entity.type
_entity.pdbx_description
1 polymer ?
#
loop_
_entity_poly.entity_id
_entity_poly.type
_entity_poly.pdbx_seq_one_letter_code
_entity_poly.pdbx_strand_id
1 'polypeptide(L)'
;MSLLKEKARLLNDQLRNSLSPLQLITITTLVTTFSISIYRFLFVNDEDISKRIQETIFRLVRRLPSVQRQIAKARDETLTSICNDIAKSVAGHTFSLALPEKGLSKDELIHKLERYHSFEKTDVKSGQVSGCVYKLPQSDMTDVYHQIFNLFGDSNPLHVDVFPDIRTMEAEVVRCVATMFHGDENVCGTMTSGGTESLLMACKTYRDFALSKGITKPEM
;
A
#
# COMPACT_ATOMS: atom_id res chain seq x y z
N MET A 1 4.58 16.04 -54.17
CA MET A 1 3.84 14.86 -53.65
C MET A 1 4.09 13.57 -54.44
N SER A 2 4.49 13.61 -55.73
CA SER A 2 4.78 12.41 -56.56
C SER A 2 6.09 11.70 -56.19
N LEU A 3 7.17 12.44 -55.98
CA LEU A 3 8.52 11.93 -55.69
C LEU A 3 8.61 11.09 -54.39
N LEU A 4 7.87 11.48 -53.36
CA LEU A 4 7.81 10.73 -52.09
C LEU A 4 7.09 9.39 -52.25
N LYS A 5 6.00 9.36 -53.03
CA LYS A 5 5.25 8.14 -53.32
C LYS A 5 6.06 7.16 -54.16
N GLU A 6 6.82 7.67 -55.12
CA GLU A 6 7.69 6.86 -55.98
C GLU A 6 8.87 6.25 -55.20
N LYS A 7 9.54 7.05 -54.37
CA LYS A 7 10.58 6.54 -53.45
C LYS A 7 10.04 5.49 -52.46
N ALA A 8 8.84 5.68 -51.93
CA ALA A 8 8.21 4.72 -51.03
C ALA A 8 7.88 3.39 -51.72
N ARG A 9 7.44 3.43 -52.99
CA ARG A 9 7.20 2.21 -53.78
C ARG A 9 8.50 1.45 -54.05
N LEU A 10 9.55 2.14 -54.49
CA LEU A 10 10.87 1.53 -54.75
C LEU A 10 11.44 0.87 -53.49
N LEU A 11 11.31 1.52 -52.33
CA LEU A 11 11.74 0.97 -51.05
C LEU A 11 10.93 -0.26 -50.65
N ASN A 12 9.61 -0.23 -50.82
CA ASN A 12 8.74 -1.38 -50.52
C ASN A 12 9.04 -2.58 -51.43
N ASP A 13 9.28 -2.34 -52.73
CA ASP A 13 9.61 -3.41 -53.68
C ASP A 13 10.97 -4.01 -53.37
N GLN A 14 11.96 -3.21 -52.99
CA GLN A 14 13.27 -3.70 -52.52
C GLN A 14 13.13 -4.54 -51.26
N LEU A 15 12.42 -4.05 -50.24
CA LEU A 15 12.25 -4.75 -48.96
C LEU A 15 11.48 -6.06 -49.12
N ARG A 16 10.48 -6.10 -50.00
CA ARG A 16 9.69 -7.31 -50.33
C ARG A 16 10.52 -8.39 -51.03
N ASN A 17 11.49 -7.98 -51.84
CA ASN A 17 12.36 -8.90 -52.57
C ASN A 17 13.52 -9.43 -51.71
N SER A 18 13.95 -8.67 -50.69
CA SER A 18 15.09 -9.04 -49.85
C SER A 18 14.73 -9.74 -48.53
N LEU A 19 13.50 -9.56 -48.02
CA LEU A 19 13.10 -10.04 -46.69
C LEU A 19 11.77 -10.80 -46.75
N SER A 20 11.67 -11.88 -45.98
CA SER A 20 10.39 -12.55 -45.77
C SER A 20 9.42 -11.64 -45.01
N PRO A 21 8.09 -11.77 -45.22
CA PRO A 21 7.10 -10.97 -44.52
C PRO A 21 7.24 -11.01 -42.99
N LEU A 22 7.63 -12.16 -42.42
CA LEU A 22 7.88 -12.31 -40.99
C LEU A 22 9.08 -11.49 -40.51
N GLN A 23 10.19 -11.50 -41.27
CA GLN A 23 11.37 -10.70 -40.94
C GLN A 23 11.07 -9.20 -41.00
N LEU A 24 10.25 -8.76 -41.96
CA LEU A 24 9.83 -7.37 -42.04
C LEU A 24 9.01 -6.97 -40.81
N ILE A 25 8.06 -7.80 -40.39
CA ILE A 25 7.23 -7.56 -39.20
C ILE A 25 8.08 -7.55 -37.93
N THR A 26 9.02 -8.50 -37.78
CA THR A 26 9.87 -8.55 -36.58
C THR A 26 10.82 -7.36 -36.50
N ILE A 27 11.47 -6.98 -37.61
CA ILE A 27 12.37 -5.83 -37.66
C ILE A 27 11.59 -4.55 -37.36
N THR A 28 10.45 -4.33 -38.02
CA THR A 28 9.65 -3.11 -37.80
C THR A 28 9.12 -3.02 -36.37
N THR A 29 8.66 -4.13 -35.80
CA THR A 29 8.18 -4.18 -34.40
C THR A 29 9.33 -3.94 -33.42
N LEU A 30 10.50 -4.57 -33.62
CA LEU A 30 11.68 -4.37 -32.77
C LEU A 30 12.18 -2.92 -32.85
N VAL A 31 12.32 -2.36 -34.06
CA VAL A 31 12.81 -0.99 -34.24
C VAL A 31 11.82 0.01 -33.64
N THR A 32 10.52 -0.18 -33.84
CA THR A 32 9.49 0.73 -33.30
C THR A 32 9.45 0.66 -31.78
N THR A 33 9.43 -0.54 -31.20
CA THR A 33 9.43 -0.72 -29.73
C THR A 33 10.72 -0.21 -29.09
N PHE A 34 11.88 -0.46 -29.72
CA PHE A 34 13.17 0.06 -29.28
C PHE A 34 13.23 1.59 -29.34
N SER A 35 12.73 2.18 -30.44
CA SER A 35 12.66 3.64 -30.60
C SER A 35 11.73 4.28 -29.57
N ILE A 36 10.57 3.68 -29.30
CA ILE A 36 9.65 4.13 -28.24
C ILE A 36 10.31 3.98 -26.86
N SER A 37 11.04 2.89 -26.62
CA SER A 37 11.77 2.66 -25.36
C SER A 37 12.85 3.72 -25.14
N ILE A 38 13.66 4.03 -26.16
CA ILE A 38 14.67 5.09 -26.11
C ILE A 38 14.01 6.45 -25.91
N TYR A 39 12.96 6.76 -26.68
CA TYR A 39 12.25 8.02 -26.56
C TYR A 39 11.68 8.20 -25.14
N ARG A 40 11.08 7.14 -24.58
CA ARG A 40 10.60 7.16 -23.19
C ARG A 40 11.73 7.31 -22.18
N PHE A 41 12.85 6.64 -22.40
CA PHE A 41 14.04 6.72 -21.54
C PHE A 41 14.74 8.08 -21.61
N LEU A 42 14.59 8.86 -22.69
CA LEU A 42 15.19 10.17 -22.82
C LEU A 42 14.22 11.30 -22.44
N PHE A 43 12.96 11.23 -22.84
CA PHE A 43 12.06 12.39 -22.83
C PHE A 43 10.79 12.25 -21.97
N VAL A 44 10.48 11.07 -21.40
CA VAL A 44 9.20 10.81 -20.69
C VAL A 44 9.37 10.59 -19.18
N ASN A 45 10.59 10.66 -18.64
CA ASN A 45 10.78 10.77 -17.20
C ASN A 45 11.14 12.22 -16.86
N ASP A 46 10.76 12.69 -15.67
CA ASP A 46 11.12 14.03 -15.18
C ASP A 46 12.51 14.05 -14.48
N GLU A 47 13.14 12.89 -14.35
CA GLU A 47 14.44 12.74 -13.67
C GLU A 47 15.63 13.00 -14.57
N ASP A 48 16.74 13.50 -14.03
CA ASP A 48 17.99 13.67 -14.79
C ASP A 48 18.51 12.33 -15.38
N ILE A 49 19.11 12.39 -16.56
CA ILE A 49 19.66 11.21 -17.28
C ILE A 49 20.70 10.49 -16.41
N SER A 50 21.47 11.25 -15.63
CA SER A 50 22.45 10.72 -14.68
C SER A 50 21.82 9.76 -13.66
N LYS A 51 20.69 10.14 -13.06
CA LYS A 51 19.92 9.30 -12.14
C LYS A 51 19.40 8.05 -12.83
N ARG A 52 18.84 8.18 -14.04
CA ARG A 52 18.32 7.02 -14.80
C ARG A 52 19.40 5.97 -15.06
N ILE A 53 20.62 6.41 -15.39
CA ILE A 53 21.77 5.53 -15.57
C ILE A 53 22.16 4.90 -14.25
N GLN A 54 22.26 5.68 -13.16
CA GLN A 54 22.57 5.17 -11.83
C GLN A 54 21.58 4.10 -11.37
N GLU A 55 20.27 4.31 -11.53
CA GLU A 55 19.25 3.33 -11.19
C GLU A 55 19.32 2.07 -12.05
N THR A 56 19.63 2.23 -13.33
CA THR A 56 19.78 1.09 -14.25
C THR A 56 20.99 0.25 -13.87
N ILE A 57 22.13 0.90 -13.60
CA ILE A 57 23.33 0.25 -13.08
C ILE A 57 23.02 -0.41 -11.73
N PHE A 58 22.37 0.28 -10.80
CA PHE A 58 21.99 -0.26 -9.51
C PHE A 58 21.11 -1.52 -9.64
N ARG A 59 20.12 -1.49 -10.55
CA ARG A 59 19.29 -2.66 -10.87
C ARG A 59 20.10 -3.83 -11.44
N LEU A 60 21.09 -3.55 -12.29
CA LEU A 60 21.98 -4.58 -12.84
C LEU A 60 22.93 -5.15 -11.77
N VAL A 61 23.53 -4.29 -10.95
CA VAL A 61 24.40 -4.68 -9.83
C VAL A 61 23.64 -5.54 -8.82
N ARG A 62 22.39 -5.21 -8.51
CA ARG A 62 21.51 -6.03 -7.67
C ARG A 62 21.16 -7.41 -8.25
N ARG A 63 21.40 -7.65 -9.55
CA ARG A 63 21.25 -8.98 -10.15
C ARG A 63 22.50 -9.85 -10.01
N LEU A 64 23.62 -9.29 -9.59
CA LEU A 64 24.83 -10.07 -9.36
C LEU A 64 24.63 -11.02 -8.17
N PRO A 65 24.99 -12.31 -8.31
CA PRO A 65 24.77 -13.31 -7.27
C PRO A 65 25.36 -12.93 -5.90
N SER A 66 26.55 -12.31 -5.88
CA SER A 66 27.21 -11.87 -4.65
C SER A 66 26.43 -10.77 -3.91
N VAL A 67 25.83 -9.84 -4.65
CA VAL A 67 25.01 -8.76 -4.08
C VAL A 67 23.69 -9.32 -3.58
N GLN A 68 23.04 -10.21 -4.34
CA GLN A 68 21.84 -10.90 -3.90
C GLN A 68 22.06 -11.71 -2.62
N ARG A 69 23.21 -12.38 -2.49
CA ARG A 69 23.58 -13.11 -1.26
C ARG A 69 23.71 -12.19 -0.06
N GLN A 70 24.30 -10.99 -0.21
CA GLN A 70 24.38 -10.03 0.89
C GLN A 70 23.01 -9.49 1.29
N ILE A 71 22.16 -9.15 0.32
CA ILE A 71 20.79 -8.69 0.58
C ILE A 71 19.99 -9.79 1.28
N ALA A 72 20.11 -11.04 0.81
CA ALA A 72 19.45 -12.18 1.43
C ALA A 72 19.94 -12.40 2.86
N LYS A 73 21.26 -12.33 3.10
CA LYS A 73 21.84 -12.43 4.44
C LYS A 73 21.29 -11.36 5.38
N ALA A 74 21.29 -10.09 4.99
CA ALA A 74 20.76 -9.00 5.82
C ALA A 74 19.26 -9.16 6.10
N ARG A 75 18.49 -9.61 5.10
CA ARG A 75 17.07 -9.94 5.27
C ARG A 75 16.89 -11.07 6.28
N ASP A 76 17.64 -12.15 6.15
CA ASP A 76 17.50 -13.34 7.00
C ASP A 76 17.96 -13.05 8.44
N GLU A 77 19.00 -12.23 8.63
CA GLU A 77 19.41 -11.69 9.93
C GLU A 77 18.30 -10.84 10.57
N THR A 78 17.70 -9.95 9.79
CA THR A 78 16.58 -9.10 10.24
C THR A 78 15.37 -9.96 10.64
N LEU A 79 15.00 -10.94 9.81
CA LEU A 79 13.93 -11.89 10.12
C LEU A 79 14.23 -12.67 11.40
N THR A 80 15.47 -13.13 11.56
CA THR A 80 15.89 -13.86 12.77
C THR A 80 15.78 -12.98 14.00
N SER A 81 16.20 -11.71 13.93
CA SER A 81 16.04 -10.75 15.04
C SER A 81 14.58 -10.56 15.41
N ILE A 82 13.72 -10.28 14.42
CA ILE A 82 12.28 -10.09 14.62
C ILE A 82 11.66 -11.34 15.26
N CYS A 83 11.94 -12.53 14.71
CA CYS A 83 11.45 -13.80 15.25
C CYS A 83 11.90 -14.02 16.69
N ASN A 84 13.16 -13.73 17.00
CA ASN A 84 13.69 -13.87 18.36
C ASN A 84 13.02 -12.89 19.34
N ASP A 85 12.78 -11.66 18.93
CA ASP A 85 12.16 -10.65 19.80
C ASP A 85 10.68 -10.96 20.04
N ILE A 86 9.96 -11.44 19.01
CA ILE A 86 8.60 -11.97 19.16
C ILE A 86 8.62 -13.21 20.07
N ALA A 87 9.51 -14.18 19.85
CA ALA A 87 9.59 -15.40 20.64
C ALA A 87 9.90 -15.13 22.12
N LYS A 88 10.75 -14.15 22.43
CA LYS A 88 10.99 -13.69 23.80
C LYS A 88 9.74 -13.10 24.45
N SER A 89 8.88 -12.41 23.68
CA SER A 89 7.66 -11.79 24.21
C SER A 89 6.64 -12.81 24.71
N VAL A 90 6.63 -14.01 24.10
CA VAL A 90 5.68 -15.11 24.33
C VAL A 90 6.35 -16.40 24.83
N ALA A 91 7.53 -16.29 25.43
CA ALA A 91 8.33 -17.45 25.85
C ALA A 91 7.53 -18.37 26.79
N GLY A 92 7.54 -19.68 26.52
CA GLY A 92 6.80 -20.67 27.29
C GLY A 92 5.30 -20.76 26.95
N HIS A 93 4.83 -20.03 25.94
CA HIS A 93 3.46 -20.15 25.45
C HIS A 93 3.30 -21.24 24.37
N THR A 94 2.34 -22.13 24.56
CA THR A 94 1.92 -23.10 23.54
C THR A 94 0.90 -22.47 22.59
N PHE A 95 1.29 -22.31 21.33
CA PHE A 95 0.42 -21.78 20.29
C PHE A 95 -0.63 -22.79 19.84
N SER A 96 -1.84 -22.30 19.56
CA SER A 96 -2.88 -23.07 18.88
C SER A 96 -2.64 -22.97 17.37
N LEU A 97 -2.15 -24.05 16.77
CA LEU A 97 -1.85 -24.10 15.32
C LEU A 97 -3.01 -24.66 14.48
N ALA A 98 -4.06 -25.15 15.15
CA ALA A 98 -5.28 -25.64 14.53
C ALA A 98 -6.50 -25.18 15.33
N LEU A 99 -7.66 -25.21 14.69
CA LEU A 99 -8.95 -25.04 15.35
C LEU A 99 -9.20 -26.27 16.25
N PRO A 100 -9.67 -26.10 17.49
CA PRO A 100 -9.99 -27.23 18.34
C PRO A 100 -11.19 -28.00 17.77
N GLU A 101 -11.17 -29.33 17.90
CA GLU A 101 -12.27 -30.20 17.43
C GLU A 101 -13.61 -29.89 18.12
N LYS A 102 -13.55 -29.41 19.37
CA LYS A 102 -14.69 -28.97 20.16
C LYS A 102 -14.53 -27.49 20.52
N GLY A 103 -15.62 -26.74 20.42
CA GLY A 103 -15.65 -25.35 20.85
C GLY A 103 -15.34 -25.22 22.34
N LEU A 104 -14.54 -24.21 22.69
CA LEU A 104 -14.26 -23.87 24.08
C LEU A 104 -15.53 -23.35 24.75
N SER A 105 -15.70 -23.65 26.03
CA SER A 105 -16.67 -22.96 26.86
C SER A 105 -16.29 -21.49 27.05
N LYS A 106 -17.26 -20.67 27.48
CA LYS A 106 -17.01 -19.24 27.75
C LYS A 106 -15.91 -19.06 28.78
N ASP A 107 -15.94 -19.81 29.87
CA ASP A 107 -14.97 -19.69 30.96
C ASP A 107 -13.56 -20.10 30.53
N GLU A 108 -13.43 -21.18 29.75
CA GLU A 108 -12.15 -21.60 29.16
C GLU A 108 -11.59 -20.55 28.19
N LEU A 109 -12.47 -19.93 27.39
CA LEU A 109 -12.08 -18.87 26.47
C LEU A 109 -11.58 -17.63 27.23
N ILE A 110 -12.34 -17.17 28.24
CA ILE A 110 -11.96 -16.00 29.03
C ILE A 110 -10.63 -16.26 29.76
N HIS A 111 -10.48 -17.40 30.43
CA HIS A 111 -9.22 -17.75 31.10
C HIS A 111 -8.03 -17.79 30.12
N LYS A 112 -8.26 -18.29 28.89
CA LYS A 112 -7.25 -18.26 27.82
C LYS A 112 -6.89 -16.83 27.39
N LEU A 113 -7.88 -15.94 27.28
CA LEU A 113 -7.66 -14.52 26.92
C LEU A 113 -6.98 -13.74 28.06
N GLU A 114 -7.32 -13.98 29.32
CA GLU A 114 -6.65 -13.39 30.49
C GLU A 114 -5.17 -13.79 30.53
N ARG A 115 -4.86 -15.05 30.20
CA ARG A 115 -3.48 -15.49 30.02
C ARG A 115 -2.78 -14.69 28.91
N TYR A 116 -3.44 -14.39 27.79
CA TYR A 116 -2.83 -13.57 26.73
C TYR A 116 -2.63 -12.12 27.18
N HIS A 117 -3.58 -11.58 27.92
CA HIS A 117 -3.47 -10.25 28.49
C HIS A 117 -2.25 -10.14 29.44
N SER A 118 -1.92 -11.21 30.17
CA SER A 118 -0.73 -11.25 31.04
C SER A 118 0.62 -11.18 30.31
N PHE A 119 0.64 -11.27 28.97
CA PHE A 119 1.86 -11.09 28.18
C PHE A 119 2.30 -9.63 28.06
N GLU A 120 1.45 -8.68 28.47
CA GLU A 120 1.80 -7.27 28.54
C GLU A 120 2.95 -7.04 29.55
N LYS A 121 4.15 -6.73 29.04
CA LYS A 121 5.37 -6.57 29.86
C LYS A 121 5.62 -5.15 30.34
N THR A 122 4.93 -4.18 29.76
CA THR A 122 5.17 -2.76 30.00
C THR A 122 3.89 -2.14 30.49
N ASP A 123 3.97 -1.46 31.64
CA ASP A 123 2.85 -0.71 32.16
C ASP A 123 2.60 0.53 31.30
N VAL A 124 1.74 0.42 30.29
CA VAL A 124 1.34 1.55 29.44
C VAL A 124 0.60 2.63 30.23
N LYS A 125 0.01 2.30 31.40
CA LYS A 125 -0.72 3.26 32.25
C LYS A 125 0.22 4.16 33.04
N SER A 126 1.48 3.75 33.22
CA SER A 126 2.52 4.57 33.87
C SER A 126 2.93 5.81 33.05
N GLY A 127 2.52 5.89 31.78
CA GLY A 127 2.90 6.99 30.88
C GLY A 127 4.36 6.94 30.39
N GLN A 128 5.06 5.84 30.64
CA GLN A 128 6.48 5.66 30.28
C GLN A 128 6.69 5.14 28.85
N VAL A 129 5.61 4.83 28.15
CA VAL A 129 5.66 4.36 26.75
C VAL A 129 5.38 5.53 25.83
N SER A 130 6.38 5.88 24.99
CA SER A 130 6.22 6.94 24.00
C SER A 130 5.16 6.57 22.96
N GLY A 131 4.13 7.40 22.83
CA GLY A 131 2.97 7.11 21.97
C GLY A 131 2.20 5.88 22.46
N CYS A 132 1.96 4.92 21.56
CA CYS A 132 1.25 3.65 21.80
C CYS A 132 -0.22 3.79 22.25
N VAL A 133 -0.49 4.40 23.40
CA VAL A 133 -1.83 4.54 24.00
C VAL A 133 -2.11 6.01 24.31
N TYR A 134 -3.05 6.62 23.58
CA TYR A 134 -3.39 8.05 23.69
C TYR A 134 -4.57 8.31 24.64
N LYS A 135 -4.65 7.57 25.75
CA LYS A 135 -5.73 7.70 26.72
C LYS A 135 -5.36 8.71 27.81
N LEU A 136 -6.29 9.61 28.14
CA LEU A 136 -6.13 10.51 29.28
C LEU A 136 -6.22 9.70 30.59
N PRO A 137 -5.23 9.78 31.50
CA PRO A 137 -5.21 9.01 32.75
C PRO A 137 -6.44 9.23 33.66
N GLN A 138 -7.15 10.34 33.47
CA GLN A 138 -8.26 10.80 34.31
C GLN A 138 -9.64 10.61 33.66
N SER A 139 -9.72 10.09 32.44
CA SER A 139 -11.00 10.01 31.72
C SER A 139 -11.72 8.70 32.02
N ASP A 140 -12.93 8.80 32.56
CA ASP A 140 -13.93 7.73 32.78
C ASP A 140 -14.48 7.12 31.46
N MET A 141 -13.75 7.30 30.36
CA MET A 141 -14.19 6.97 29.00
C MET A 141 -14.10 5.47 28.70
N THR A 142 -13.45 4.65 29.55
CA THR A 142 -13.38 3.19 29.34
C THR A 142 -14.78 2.59 29.29
N ASP A 143 -15.61 2.96 30.26
CA ASP A 143 -16.96 2.41 30.39
C ASP A 143 -17.84 2.90 29.24
N VAL A 144 -17.63 4.14 28.80
CA VAL A 144 -18.27 4.68 27.59
C VAL A 144 -17.87 3.88 26.36
N TYR A 145 -16.59 3.57 26.15
CA TYR A 145 -16.14 2.76 25.01
C TYR A 145 -16.73 1.35 25.04
N HIS A 146 -16.78 0.71 26.21
CA HIS A 146 -17.42 -0.61 26.35
C HIS A 146 -18.93 -0.55 26.00
N GLN A 147 -19.64 0.49 26.44
CA GLN A 147 -21.04 0.69 26.10
C GLN A 147 -21.25 0.92 24.60
N ILE A 148 -20.39 1.74 23.97
CA ILE A 148 -20.42 1.98 22.52
C ILE A 148 -20.19 0.66 21.75
N PHE A 149 -19.19 -0.13 22.15
CA PHE A 149 -18.93 -1.42 21.49
C PHE A 149 -20.09 -2.40 21.65
N ASN A 150 -20.75 -2.41 22.81
CA ASN A 150 -21.95 -3.23 23.01
C ASN A 150 -23.14 -2.79 22.14
N LEU A 151 -23.27 -1.50 21.85
CA LEU A 151 -24.35 -0.97 21.02
C LEU A 151 -24.10 -1.19 19.52
N PHE A 152 -22.86 -1.02 19.05
CA PHE A 152 -22.54 -0.94 17.63
C PHE A 152 -21.58 -2.04 17.14
N GLY A 153 -21.25 -3.03 17.98
CA GLY A 153 -20.27 -4.08 17.67
C GLY A 153 -20.61 -4.94 16.44
N ASP A 154 -21.90 -5.07 16.13
CA ASP A 154 -22.40 -5.81 14.97
C ASP A 154 -22.71 -4.90 13.76
N SER A 155 -22.43 -3.59 13.84
CA SER A 155 -22.68 -2.64 12.76
C SER A 155 -21.71 -2.82 11.60
N ASN A 156 -22.20 -2.56 10.38
CA ASN A 156 -21.38 -2.60 9.17
C ASN A 156 -21.73 -1.42 8.24
N PRO A 157 -20.86 -0.39 8.14
CA PRO A 157 -21.11 0.80 7.31
C PRO A 157 -21.32 0.52 5.80
N LEU A 158 -21.00 -0.69 5.32
CA LEU A 158 -21.30 -1.10 3.94
C LEU A 158 -22.81 -1.17 3.65
N HIS A 159 -23.63 -1.48 4.67
CA HIS A 159 -25.07 -1.65 4.56
C HIS A 159 -25.82 -0.44 5.14
N VAL A 160 -25.76 0.69 4.43
CA VAL A 160 -26.29 1.98 4.91
C VAL A 160 -27.81 1.96 5.13
N ASP A 161 -28.54 1.11 4.41
CA ASP A 161 -29.98 0.89 4.58
C ASP A 161 -30.32 0.15 5.88
N VAL A 162 -29.40 -0.68 6.38
CA VAL A 162 -29.55 -1.44 7.63
C VAL A 162 -29.00 -0.66 8.82
N PHE A 163 -27.88 0.03 8.65
CA PHE A 163 -27.17 0.79 9.69
C PHE A 163 -27.08 2.28 9.35
N PRO A 164 -28.22 3.01 9.30
CA PRO A 164 -28.20 4.45 9.02
C PRO A 164 -27.60 5.26 10.18
N ASP A 165 -27.58 4.69 11.40
CA ASP A 165 -27.02 5.26 12.61
C ASP A 165 -25.49 5.47 12.50
N ILE A 166 -24.73 4.42 12.17
CA ILE A 166 -23.27 4.52 12.03
C ILE A 166 -22.91 5.46 10.89
N ARG A 167 -23.65 5.40 9.77
CA ARG A 167 -23.43 6.33 8.65
C ARG A 167 -23.68 7.79 9.07
N THR A 168 -24.70 8.05 9.89
CA THR A 168 -24.98 9.40 10.38
C THR A 168 -23.83 9.89 11.25
N MET A 169 -23.37 9.07 12.20
CA MET A 169 -22.21 9.39 13.05
C MET A 169 -20.93 9.64 12.23
N GLU A 170 -20.65 8.84 11.20
CA GLU A 170 -19.50 9.07 10.31
C GLU A 170 -19.61 10.42 9.58
N ALA A 171 -20.81 10.84 9.14
CA ALA A 171 -21.04 12.15 8.53
C ALA A 171 -20.68 13.28 9.48
N GLU A 172 -21.19 13.17 10.71
CA GLU A 172 -21.05 14.20 11.74
C GLU A 172 -19.60 14.34 12.17
N VAL A 173 -18.89 13.22 12.37
CA VAL A 173 -17.45 13.23 12.68
C VAL A 173 -16.65 13.91 11.57
N VAL A 174 -16.89 13.54 10.30
CA VAL A 174 -16.22 14.19 9.15
C VAL A 174 -16.49 15.69 9.14
N ARG A 175 -17.73 16.12 9.36
CA ARG A 175 -18.09 17.55 9.37
C ARG A 175 -17.50 18.29 10.57
N CYS A 176 -17.46 17.67 11.75
CA CYS A 176 -16.84 18.23 12.95
C CYS A 176 -15.33 18.46 12.71
N VAL A 177 -14.63 17.47 12.14
CA VAL A 177 -13.21 17.59 11.81
C VAL A 177 -13.00 18.64 10.72
N ALA A 178 -13.80 18.66 9.65
CA ALA A 178 -13.73 19.70 8.63
C ALA A 178 -13.86 21.12 9.25
N THR A 179 -14.80 21.30 10.18
CA THR A 179 -15.00 22.57 10.90
C THR A 179 -13.79 22.92 11.79
N MET A 180 -13.22 21.92 12.47
CA MET A 180 -12.02 22.09 13.31
C MET A 180 -10.81 22.60 12.50
N PHE A 181 -10.72 22.22 11.22
CA PHE A 181 -9.70 22.71 10.27
C PHE A 181 -10.18 23.91 9.43
N HIS A 182 -11.23 24.61 9.89
CA HIS A 182 -11.77 25.82 9.24
C HIS A 182 -12.28 25.60 7.80
N GLY A 183 -12.75 24.40 7.48
CA GLY A 183 -13.34 24.08 6.19
C GLY A 183 -14.70 24.73 5.98
N ASP A 184 -15.01 25.09 4.74
CA ASP A 184 -16.30 25.62 4.32
C ASP A 184 -17.30 24.51 3.95
N GLU A 185 -18.42 24.89 3.34
CA GLU A 185 -19.44 23.96 2.86
C GLU A 185 -18.95 23.02 1.74
N ASN A 186 -17.90 23.41 1.02
CA ASN A 186 -17.32 22.63 -0.08
C ASN A 186 -16.33 21.56 0.42
N VAL A 187 -15.81 21.71 1.65
CA VAL A 187 -14.95 20.69 2.25
C VAL A 187 -15.76 19.43 2.55
N CYS A 188 -15.26 18.30 2.05
CA CYS A 188 -15.81 16.97 2.27
C CYS A 188 -14.70 15.99 2.72
N GLY A 189 -15.09 14.81 3.19
CA GLY A 189 -14.15 13.79 3.61
C GLY A 189 -14.82 12.43 3.80
N THR A 190 -14.01 11.47 4.24
CA THR A 190 -14.45 10.10 4.58
C THR A 190 -13.70 9.63 5.82
N MET A 191 -14.31 8.72 6.57
CA MET A 191 -13.61 7.95 7.60
C MET A 191 -12.65 6.94 6.95
N THR A 192 -11.58 6.62 7.66
CA THR A 192 -10.60 5.58 7.29
C THR A 192 -10.17 4.82 8.55
N SER A 193 -9.56 3.64 8.40
CA SER A 193 -9.08 2.82 9.53
C SER A 193 -7.96 3.46 10.34
N GLY A 194 -7.24 4.44 9.78
CA GLY A 194 -6.16 5.15 10.47
C GLY A 194 -5.33 6.04 9.54
N GLY A 195 -4.31 6.67 10.10
CA GLY A 195 -3.48 7.65 9.39
C GLY A 195 -2.81 7.11 8.11
N THR A 196 -2.35 5.87 8.12
CA THR A 196 -1.73 5.25 6.93
C THR A 196 -2.72 5.15 5.77
N GLU A 197 -3.95 4.69 6.01
CA GLU A 197 -4.97 4.62 4.97
C GLU A 197 -5.38 6.02 4.50
N SER A 198 -5.53 6.98 5.41
CA SER A 198 -5.79 8.38 5.05
C SER A 198 -4.74 8.95 4.09
N LEU A 199 -3.45 8.72 4.36
CA LEU A 199 -2.35 9.15 3.47
C LEU A 199 -2.39 8.45 2.11
N LEU A 200 -2.59 7.13 2.10
CA LEU A 200 -2.71 6.36 0.86
C LEU A 200 -3.90 6.82 0.01
N MET A 201 -5.04 7.12 0.63
CA MET A 201 -6.22 7.62 -0.05
C MET A 201 -6.00 9.02 -0.64
N ALA A 202 -5.26 9.89 0.06
CA ALA A 202 -4.85 11.18 -0.48
C ALA A 202 -3.92 11.01 -1.70
N CYS A 203 -2.85 10.20 -1.59
CA CYS A 203 -1.93 9.90 -2.69
C CYS A 203 -2.68 9.33 -3.90
N LYS A 204 -3.54 8.32 -3.68
CA LYS A 204 -4.37 7.73 -4.73
C LYS A 204 -5.26 8.78 -5.40
N THR A 205 -5.91 9.65 -4.63
CA THR A 205 -6.82 10.68 -5.15
C THR A 205 -6.07 11.66 -6.05
N TYR A 206 -4.90 12.16 -5.61
CA TYR A 206 -4.09 13.05 -6.42
C TYR A 206 -3.49 12.37 -7.64
N ARG A 207 -3.07 11.11 -7.54
CA ARG A 207 -2.62 10.30 -8.67
C ARG A 207 -3.71 10.18 -9.73
N ASP A 208 -4.92 9.80 -9.34
CA ASP A 208 -6.05 9.63 -10.26
C ASP A 208 -6.48 10.97 -10.87
N PHE A 209 -6.42 12.06 -10.09
CA PHE A 209 -6.64 13.42 -10.59
C PHE A 209 -5.59 13.81 -11.63
N ALA A 210 -4.30 13.55 -11.39
CA ALA A 210 -3.22 13.83 -12.33
C ALA A 210 -3.37 13.02 -13.64
N LEU A 211 -3.73 11.74 -13.55
CA LEU A 211 -4.06 10.91 -14.72
C LEU A 211 -5.20 11.53 -15.54
N SER A 212 -6.25 12.02 -14.89
CA SER A 212 -7.38 12.71 -15.57
C SER A 212 -6.97 14.00 -16.28
N LYS A 213 -5.84 14.60 -15.89
CA LYS A 213 -5.22 15.78 -16.51
C LYS A 213 -4.20 15.43 -17.61
N GLY A 214 -4.03 14.14 -17.93
CA GLY A 214 -3.10 13.68 -18.97
C GLY A 214 -1.65 13.50 -18.50
N ILE A 215 -1.38 13.59 -17.20
CA ILE A 215 -0.06 13.26 -16.64
C ILE A 215 0.08 11.74 -16.66
N THR A 216 1.08 11.21 -17.39
CA THR A 216 1.17 9.76 -17.66
C THR A 216 1.95 8.97 -16.62
N LYS A 217 2.72 9.63 -15.76
CA LYS A 217 3.51 9.02 -14.68
C LYS A 217 3.42 9.83 -13.37
N PRO A 218 2.22 9.97 -12.78
CA PRO A 218 2.12 10.58 -11.47
C PRO A 218 2.73 9.65 -10.42
N GLU A 219 3.54 10.24 -9.53
CA GLU A 219 4.08 9.56 -8.36
C GLU A 219 2.97 9.18 -7.36
N MET A 220 3.25 8.19 -6.50
CA MET A 220 2.44 7.88 -5.32
C MET A 220 3.20 8.22 -4.04
#